data_AF-A0A9D5GT17-F1
#
_entry.id   AF-A0A9D5GT17-F1
#
_cell.length_a   1.000
_cell.length_b   1.000
_cell.length_c   1.000
_cell.angle_alpha   90.00
_cell.angle_beta   90.00
_cell.angle_gamma   90.00
#
_symmetry.space_group_name_H-M   'P 1'
#
loop_
_entity.id
_entity.type
_entity.pdbx_description
1 polymer ?
#
loop_
_entity_poly.entity_id
_entity_poly.type
_entity_poly.pdbx_seq_one_letter_code
_entity_poly.pdbx_strand_id
1 'polypeptide(L)'
;AVGTVLATDPEEDDLTFSITEGNTGNAFAIAEGTGIITTAATLDFENTSTYTLKVSVSDGSLSATADITVNVTDVDETAATRKEIANDIETLKGKQDGHLQTTNIADAQMKLATLKMESPATAATYKAAADAIAAVMALDDVTLMALQGEITAIEGRITALEMAGNAPAGTIQPLKDGLAARKTAQTNLSKSASELTTELRKITVPAKTTAFQTELNKSSRDYDAILMLIAEGADVNAKDNSGRTVLMLAVIDGQIAAINALLKVSGIMVNIEGPNGDTALHLAALSDYTAIVNALLKVDGIDVNAKNNQGNTALILAASNGYIAIAEALLKVDDIEVNAKSKGGNTALHLAVFWGHTAIVNALLNADGIEVNIMGDTNKTALDIANGLSDSSNKTAIITALKTKGAKTAAELNSE
;
A
#
# COMPACT_ATOMS: atom_id res chain seq x y z
N ALA A 1 -57.95 4.80 -32.44
CA ALA A 1 -58.98 5.84 -32.18
C ALA A 1 -59.78 5.40 -30.96
N VAL A 2 -60.10 6.34 -30.06
CA VAL A 2 -60.92 6.11 -28.86
C VAL A 2 -62.41 6.06 -29.24
N GLY A 3 -62.81 6.88 -30.23
CA GLY A 3 -64.15 6.91 -30.80
C GLY A 3 -64.24 7.99 -31.88
N THR A 4 -65.39 8.11 -32.54
CA THR A 4 -65.68 9.16 -33.53
C THR A 4 -67.01 9.81 -33.19
N VAL A 5 -67.04 11.14 -33.14
CA VAL A 5 -68.28 11.91 -33.00
C VAL A 5 -68.82 12.20 -34.40
N LEU A 6 -70.09 11.87 -34.63
CA LEU A 6 -70.76 12.09 -35.91
C LEU A 6 -71.76 13.24 -35.76
N ALA A 7 -71.79 14.10 -36.76
CA ALA A 7 -72.77 15.17 -36.90
C ALA A 7 -73.17 15.30 -38.37
N THR A 8 -74.38 15.81 -38.62
CA THR A 8 -74.90 16.03 -39.96
C THR A 8 -75.46 17.44 -40.05
N ASP A 9 -75.12 18.13 -41.13
CA ASP A 9 -75.67 19.43 -41.46
C ASP A 9 -76.67 19.28 -42.64
N PRO A 10 -77.93 19.74 -42.52
CA PRO A 10 -78.91 19.62 -43.60
C PRO A 10 -78.54 20.39 -44.88
N GLU A 11 -77.71 21.43 -44.76
CA GLU A 11 -77.22 22.26 -45.84
C GLU A 11 -75.88 21.75 -46.43
N GLU A 12 -75.32 20.68 -45.85
CA GLU A 12 -74.04 20.04 -46.19
C GLU A 12 -72.82 20.97 -46.04
N ASP A 13 -72.87 21.94 -45.12
CA ASP A 13 -71.73 22.80 -44.79
C ASP A 13 -70.58 22.03 -44.09
N ASP A 14 -69.35 22.55 -44.20
CA ASP A 14 -68.16 21.95 -43.59
C ASP A 14 -68.22 22.03 -42.05
N LEU A 15 -68.15 20.87 -41.39
CA LEU A 15 -68.25 20.76 -39.94
C LEU A 15 -66.89 20.73 -39.24
N THR A 16 -66.77 21.56 -38.20
CA THR A 16 -65.55 21.71 -37.38
C THR A 16 -65.78 21.16 -35.98
N PHE A 17 -64.98 20.18 -35.55
CA PHE A 17 -65.09 19.51 -34.25
C PHE A 17 -64.01 19.97 -33.26
N SER A 18 -64.39 20.21 -32.01
CA SER A 18 -63.46 20.57 -30.92
C SER A 18 -63.89 19.98 -29.58
N ILE A 19 -62.93 19.69 -28.69
CA ILE A 19 -63.23 19.35 -27.29
C ILE A 19 -63.16 20.64 -26.49
N THR A 20 -64.28 21.08 -25.92
CA THR A 20 -64.39 22.37 -25.23
C THR A 20 -64.25 22.24 -23.71
N GLU A 21 -64.63 21.09 -23.14
CA GLU A 21 -64.53 20.84 -21.69
C GLU A 21 -64.22 19.37 -21.38
N GLY A 22 -63.80 19.09 -20.14
CA GLY A 22 -63.59 17.74 -19.63
C GLY A 22 -62.29 17.05 -20.05
N ASN A 23 -61.49 17.68 -20.93
CA ASN A 23 -60.19 17.16 -21.38
C ASN A 23 -59.04 17.52 -20.43
N THR A 24 -59.17 17.12 -19.17
CA THR A 24 -58.15 17.40 -18.15
C THR A 24 -56.79 16.84 -18.58
N GLY A 25 -55.73 17.66 -18.47
CA GLY A 25 -54.37 17.27 -18.85
C GLY A 25 -54.12 17.11 -20.35
N ASN A 26 -55.05 17.56 -21.21
CA ASN A 26 -55.00 17.35 -22.66
C ASN A 26 -54.84 15.85 -23.03
N ALA A 27 -55.51 14.99 -22.27
CA ALA A 27 -55.43 13.54 -22.40
C ALA A 27 -55.89 13.04 -23.79
N PHE A 28 -56.79 13.77 -24.44
CA PHE A 28 -57.35 13.44 -25.74
C PHE A 28 -57.16 14.56 -26.77
N ALA A 29 -57.10 14.20 -28.04
CA ALA A 29 -57.19 15.10 -29.17
C ALA A 29 -58.36 14.71 -30.07
N ILE A 30 -58.99 15.68 -30.73
CA ILE A 30 -60.03 15.45 -31.73
C ILE A 30 -59.58 16.00 -33.09
N ALA A 31 -59.78 15.21 -34.15
CA ALA A 31 -59.50 15.63 -35.50
C ALA A 31 -60.60 16.58 -36.00
N GLU A 32 -60.22 17.82 -36.28
CA GLU A 32 -61.12 18.95 -36.54
C GLU A 32 -62.12 18.70 -37.68
N GLY A 33 -61.72 18.04 -38.77
CA GLY A 33 -62.61 17.77 -39.91
C GLY A 33 -63.30 16.40 -39.93
N THR A 34 -63.06 15.53 -38.93
CA THR A 34 -63.63 14.16 -38.94
C THR A 34 -64.26 13.72 -37.63
N GLY A 35 -64.09 14.48 -36.55
CA GLY A 35 -64.61 14.14 -35.23
C GLY A 35 -63.96 12.92 -34.57
N ILE A 36 -62.87 12.38 -35.13
CA ILE A 36 -62.15 11.24 -34.55
C ILE A 36 -61.39 11.67 -33.31
N ILE A 37 -61.63 11.00 -32.19
CA ILE A 37 -60.94 11.21 -30.92
C ILE A 37 -59.80 10.20 -30.76
N THR A 38 -58.61 10.68 -30.41
CA THR A 38 -57.42 9.87 -30.12
C THR A 38 -56.83 10.22 -28.77
N THR A 39 -56.11 9.28 -28.15
CA THR A 39 -55.30 9.57 -26.96
C THR A 39 -54.11 10.43 -27.36
N ALA A 40 -53.91 11.55 -26.66
CA ALA A 40 -52.80 12.48 -26.88
C ALA A 40 -51.76 12.44 -25.74
N ALA A 41 -52.12 11.86 -24.60
CA ALA A 41 -51.22 11.58 -23.48
C ALA A 41 -51.43 10.15 -22.93
N THR A 42 -50.51 9.70 -22.09
CA THR A 42 -50.65 8.45 -21.33
C THR A 42 -51.81 8.58 -20.34
N LEU A 43 -52.73 7.61 -20.35
CA LEU A 43 -53.88 7.57 -19.44
C LEU A 43 -53.54 6.74 -18.21
N ASP A 44 -53.89 7.25 -17.04
CA ASP A 44 -53.72 6.58 -15.75
C ASP A 44 -55.11 6.38 -15.12
N PHE A 45 -55.54 5.12 -15.01
CA PHE A 45 -56.85 4.75 -14.46
C PHE A 45 -57.02 5.21 -13.02
N GLU A 46 -55.97 5.11 -12.21
CA GLU A 46 -56.03 5.37 -10.77
C GLU A 46 -56.19 6.87 -10.48
N ASN A 47 -55.73 7.71 -11.41
CA ASN A 47 -55.92 9.15 -11.32
C ASN A 47 -57.24 9.62 -11.94
N THR A 48 -57.63 9.09 -13.09
CA THR A 48 -58.89 9.46 -13.75
C THR A 48 -59.43 8.29 -14.55
N SER A 49 -60.33 7.54 -13.92
CA SER A 49 -60.96 6.34 -14.50
C SER A 49 -62.06 6.65 -15.52
N THR A 50 -62.53 7.90 -15.59
CA THR A 50 -63.56 8.32 -16.54
C THR A 50 -63.39 9.80 -16.90
N TYR A 51 -63.48 10.10 -18.20
CA TYR A 51 -63.53 11.46 -18.73
C TYR A 51 -64.89 11.72 -19.35
N THR A 52 -65.53 12.84 -19.01
CA THR A 52 -66.73 13.31 -19.70
C THR A 52 -66.34 14.51 -20.55
N LEU A 53 -66.04 14.26 -21.83
CA LEU A 53 -65.61 15.28 -22.77
C LEU A 53 -66.83 15.99 -23.35
N LYS A 54 -66.92 17.32 -23.20
CA LYS A 54 -67.91 18.10 -23.96
C LYS A 54 -67.30 18.42 -25.32
N VAL A 55 -67.86 17.82 -26.36
CA VAL A 55 -67.44 18.02 -27.75
C VAL A 55 -68.42 18.98 -28.42
N SER A 56 -67.90 20.02 -29.06
CA SER A 56 -68.66 20.96 -29.88
C SER A 56 -68.41 20.70 -31.36
N VAL A 57 -69.46 20.76 -32.16
CA VAL A 57 -69.40 20.78 -33.62
C VAL A 57 -70.06 22.07 -34.12
N SER A 58 -69.46 22.72 -35.11
CA SER A 58 -69.92 24.00 -35.67
C SER A 58 -69.77 24.03 -37.18
N ASP A 59 -70.76 24.61 -37.86
CA ASP A 59 -70.72 24.96 -39.30
C ASP A 59 -70.14 26.38 -39.53
N GLY A 60 -69.77 27.09 -38.44
CA GLY A 60 -69.30 28.48 -38.47
C GLY A 60 -70.35 29.53 -38.11
N SER A 61 -71.64 29.17 -38.12
CA SER A 61 -72.78 30.03 -37.75
C SER A 61 -73.58 29.47 -36.57
N LEU A 62 -73.79 28.15 -36.52
CA LEU A 62 -74.49 27.42 -35.46
C LEU A 62 -73.58 26.34 -34.89
N SER A 63 -73.80 26.01 -33.61
CA SER A 63 -73.03 24.98 -32.92
C SER A 63 -73.92 24.05 -32.13
N ALA A 64 -73.59 22.76 -32.11
CA ALA A 64 -74.19 21.76 -31.26
C ALA A 64 -73.12 21.12 -30.35
N THR A 65 -73.52 20.68 -29.16
CA THR A 65 -72.60 20.03 -28.21
C THR A 65 -73.11 18.66 -27.78
N ALA A 66 -72.19 17.72 -27.56
CA ALA A 66 -72.48 16.41 -26.99
C ALA A 66 -71.48 16.07 -25.88
N ASP A 67 -71.95 15.38 -24.84
CA ASP A 67 -71.08 14.85 -23.79
C ASP A 67 -70.68 13.41 -24.14
N ILE A 68 -69.38 13.17 -24.23
CA ILE A 68 -68.78 11.88 -24.58
C ILE A 68 -68.07 11.32 -23.34
N THR A 69 -68.57 10.20 -22.83
CA THR A 69 -67.93 9.49 -21.72
C THR A 69 -66.89 8.50 -22.22
N VAL A 70 -65.62 8.74 -21.88
CA VAL A 70 -64.51 7.81 -22.10
C VAL A 70 -64.20 7.10 -20.79
N ASN A 71 -64.48 5.81 -20.73
CA ASN A 71 -64.09 4.96 -19.60
C ASN A 71 -62.67 4.42 -19.84
N VAL A 72 -61.73 4.73 -18.95
CA VAL A 72 -60.41 4.12 -18.97
C VAL A 72 -60.56 2.71 -18.40
N THR A 73 -60.05 1.70 -19.11
CA THR A 73 -60.07 0.33 -18.59
C THR A 73 -58.83 0.14 -17.73
N ASP A 74 -59.05 -0.24 -16.47
CA ASP A 74 -57.96 -0.58 -15.55
C ASP A 74 -57.18 -1.78 -16.09
N VAL A 75 -55.88 -1.60 -16.32
CA VAL A 75 -54.95 -2.70 -16.51
C VAL A 75 -54.32 -2.90 -15.14
N ASP A 76 -54.93 -3.80 -14.38
CA ASP A 76 -54.65 -4.05 -12.98
C ASP A 76 -53.13 -4.23 -12.70
N GLU A 77 -52.48 -3.17 -12.24
CA GLU A 77 -51.09 -3.20 -11.75
C GLU A 77 -51.01 -3.75 -10.32
N THR A 78 -52.14 -4.22 -9.78
CA THR A 78 -52.36 -4.25 -8.34
C THR A 78 -52.22 -5.63 -7.67
N ALA A 79 -51.44 -6.53 -8.27
CA ALA A 79 -50.91 -7.73 -7.59
C ALA A 79 -49.38 -7.74 -7.44
N ALA A 80 -48.63 -7.05 -8.29
CA ALA A 80 -47.17 -7.05 -8.26
C ALA A 80 -46.63 -6.06 -7.21
N THR A 81 -47.08 -4.80 -7.25
CA THR A 81 -46.51 -3.73 -6.42
C THR A 81 -46.94 -3.81 -4.96
N ARG A 82 -48.17 -4.25 -4.66
CA ARG A 82 -48.60 -4.50 -3.26
C ARG A 82 -47.97 -5.74 -2.66
N LYS A 83 -47.69 -6.78 -3.46
CA LYS A 83 -47.01 -8.01 -3.01
C LYS A 83 -45.50 -7.78 -2.88
N GLU A 84 -44.89 -6.96 -3.73
CA GLU A 84 -43.50 -6.48 -3.54
C GLU A 84 -43.36 -5.56 -2.34
N ILE A 85 -44.28 -4.59 -2.13
CA ILE A 85 -44.22 -3.71 -0.95
C ILE A 85 -44.54 -4.48 0.34
N ALA A 86 -45.50 -5.42 0.33
CA ALA A 86 -45.77 -6.29 1.47
C ALA A 86 -44.61 -7.26 1.74
N ASN A 87 -44.02 -7.87 0.71
CA ASN A 87 -42.81 -8.69 0.83
C ASN A 87 -41.61 -7.86 1.28
N ASP A 88 -41.46 -6.63 0.80
CA ASP A 88 -40.42 -5.70 1.25
C ASP A 88 -40.63 -5.35 2.72
N ILE A 89 -41.86 -5.02 3.16
CA ILE A 89 -42.20 -4.75 4.56
C ILE A 89 -41.99 -5.97 5.46
N GLU A 90 -42.30 -7.18 4.98
CA GLU A 90 -42.11 -8.43 5.70
C GLU A 90 -40.62 -8.82 5.76
N THR A 91 -39.87 -8.59 4.68
CA THR A 91 -38.39 -8.69 4.60
C THR A 91 -37.71 -7.63 5.48
N LEU A 92 -38.29 -6.45 5.59
CA LEU A 92 -37.84 -5.34 6.45
C LEU A 92 -38.06 -5.64 7.93
N LYS A 93 -39.21 -6.20 8.31
CA LYS A 93 -39.50 -6.68 9.67
C LYS A 93 -38.62 -7.88 10.03
N GLY A 94 -38.41 -8.81 9.10
CA GLY A 94 -37.48 -9.92 9.25
C GLY A 94 -36.02 -9.49 9.40
N LYS A 95 -35.60 -8.40 8.74
CA LYS A 95 -34.26 -7.79 8.89
C LYS A 95 -34.11 -6.88 10.13
N GLN A 96 -35.21 -6.44 10.76
CA GLN A 96 -35.19 -5.70 12.02
C GLN A 96 -34.93 -6.61 13.23
N ASP A 97 -35.50 -7.83 13.24
CA ASP A 97 -35.34 -8.80 14.34
C ASP A 97 -34.37 -9.95 14.03
N GLY A 98 -33.96 -10.13 12.76
CA GLY A 98 -33.11 -11.23 12.31
C GLY A 98 -31.84 -10.76 11.61
N HIS A 99 -30.86 -10.32 12.40
CA HIS A 99 -29.44 -10.51 12.09
C HIS A 99 -29.00 -10.03 10.68
N LEU A 100 -28.98 -8.71 10.45
CA LEU A 100 -28.21 -8.10 9.37
C LEU A 100 -26.70 -8.41 9.57
N GLN A 101 -26.22 -9.57 9.09
CA GLN A 101 -24.80 -9.92 8.90
C GLN A 101 -23.83 -9.64 10.07
N THR A 102 -24.32 -9.46 11.30
CA THR A 102 -23.48 -9.28 12.49
C THR A 102 -22.71 -10.54 12.86
N THR A 103 -23.12 -11.71 12.34
CA THR A 103 -22.45 -13.00 12.56
C THR A 103 -21.04 -12.99 11.99
N ASN A 104 -20.81 -12.41 10.80
CA ASN A 104 -19.49 -12.39 10.18
C ASN A 104 -18.48 -11.52 10.94
N ILE A 105 -18.92 -10.36 11.48
CA ILE A 105 -18.07 -9.48 12.30
C ILE A 105 -17.86 -10.06 13.70
N ALA A 106 -18.90 -10.58 14.34
CA ALA A 106 -18.78 -11.21 15.64
C ALA A 106 -17.88 -12.47 15.59
N ASP A 107 -18.01 -13.28 14.54
CA ASP A 107 -17.15 -14.45 14.32
C ASP A 107 -15.70 -14.03 13.99
N ALA A 108 -15.49 -12.94 13.26
CA ALA A 108 -14.15 -12.37 13.01
C ALA A 108 -13.53 -11.81 14.30
N GLN A 109 -14.30 -11.10 15.12
CA GLN A 109 -13.87 -10.61 16.44
C GLN A 109 -13.56 -11.77 17.40
N MET A 110 -14.30 -12.87 17.32
CA MET A 110 -14.07 -14.07 18.12
C MET A 110 -12.80 -14.80 17.67
N LYS A 111 -12.61 -15.02 16.36
CA LYS A 111 -11.35 -15.56 15.81
C LYS A 111 -10.16 -14.69 16.16
N LEU A 112 -10.33 -13.36 16.12
CA LEU A 112 -9.32 -12.40 16.53
C LEU A 112 -8.98 -12.53 18.02
N ALA A 113 -9.97 -12.71 18.88
CA ALA A 113 -9.77 -12.95 20.31
C ALA A 113 -9.03 -14.28 20.55
N THR A 114 -9.35 -15.34 19.80
CA THR A 114 -8.64 -16.62 19.86
C THR A 114 -7.16 -16.46 19.45
N LEU A 115 -6.88 -15.74 18.36
CA LEU A 115 -5.51 -15.47 17.91
C LEU A 115 -4.68 -14.65 18.92
N LYS A 116 -5.31 -13.76 19.71
CA LYS A 116 -4.64 -13.02 20.80
C LYS A 116 -4.24 -13.92 21.98
N MET A 117 -4.86 -15.08 22.14
CA MET A 117 -4.62 -15.99 23.27
C MET A 117 -3.55 -17.05 23.00
N GLU A 118 -3.13 -17.26 21.74
CA GLU A 118 -2.11 -18.25 21.40
C GLU A 118 -0.67 -17.66 21.46
N SER A 119 0.21 -18.30 22.24
CA SER A 119 1.65 -17.99 22.29
C SER A 119 2.49 -19.27 22.17
N PRO A 120 3.62 -19.27 21.43
CA PRO A 120 4.03 -18.34 20.38
C PRO A 120 3.54 -18.87 19.02
N ALA A 121 2.66 -18.10 18.38
CA ALA A 121 2.13 -18.42 17.06
C ALA A 121 3.25 -18.51 15.99
N THR A 122 3.15 -19.51 15.11
CA THR A 122 4.11 -19.74 14.03
C THR A 122 3.93 -18.74 12.89
N ALA A 123 4.92 -18.59 12.01
CA ALA A 123 4.78 -17.77 10.78
C ALA A 123 3.55 -18.17 9.94
N ALA A 124 3.18 -19.46 9.94
CA ALA A 124 1.97 -19.96 9.29
C ALA A 124 0.68 -19.48 9.97
N THR A 125 0.65 -19.42 11.31
CA THR A 125 -0.48 -18.89 12.08
C THR A 125 -0.68 -17.40 11.78
N TYR A 126 0.41 -16.63 11.65
CA TYR A 126 0.32 -15.21 11.32
C TYR A 126 -0.04 -14.94 9.86
N LYS A 127 0.46 -15.74 8.91
CA LYS A 127 0.01 -15.68 7.51
C LYS A 127 -1.47 -16.05 7.38
N ALA A 128 -1.91 -17.11 8.05
CA ALA A 128 -3.32 -17.49 8.09
C ALA A 128 -4.19 -16.39 8.72
N ALA A 129 -3.68 -15.68 9.74
CA ALA A 129 -4.34 -14.49 10.25
C ALA A 129 -4.41 -13.39 9.18
N ALA A 130 -3.30 -13.05 8.51
CA ALA A 130 -3.27 -12.06 7.42
C ALA A 130 -4.21 -12.38 6.24
N ASP A 131 -4.28 -13.65 5.83
CA ASP A 131 -5.16 -14.11 4.76
C ASP A 131 -6.64 -14.07 5.19
N ALA A 132 -6.94 -14.50 6.42
CA ALA A 132 -8.29 -14.40 6.99
C ALA A 132 -8.74 -12.94 7.13
N ILE A 133 -7.80 -12.03 7.43
CA ILE A 133 -8.03 -10.59 7.52
C ILE A 133 -8.37 -10.00 6.15
N ALA A 134 -7.58 -10.30 5.11
CA ALA A 134 -7.84 -9.83 3.76
C ALA A 134 -9.21 -10.32 3.26
N ALA A 135 -9.60 -11.55 3.61
CA ALA A 135 -10.92 -12.09 3.31
C ALA A 135 -12.05 -11.36 4.05
N VAL A 136 -11.87 -11.02 5.34
CA VAL A 136 -12.87 -10.26 6.13
C VAL A 136 -13.04 -8.84 5.60
N MET A 137 -11.95 -8.15 5.23
CA MET A 137 -12.02 -6.81 4.65
C MET A 137 -12.70 -6.81 3.27
N ALA A 138 -12.38 -7.80 2.43
CA ALA A 138 -13.04 -7.95 1.13
C ALA A 138 -14.54 -8.25 1.26
N LEU A 139 -14.95 -9.03 2.27
CA LEU A 139 -16.36 -9.29 2.58
C LEU A 139 -17.07 -8.02 3.07
N ASP A 140 -16.41 -7.18 3.87
CA ASP A 140 -16.97 -5.93 4.37
C ASP A 140 -17.18 -4.89 3.27
N ASP A 141 -16.19 -4.71 2.38
CA ASP A 141 -16.31 -3.81 1.22
C ASP A 141 -17.47 -4.22 0.30
N VAL A 142 -17.60 -5.51 0.01
CA VAL A 142 -18.72 -6.04 -0.81
C VAL A 142 -20.07 -5.83 -0.11
N THR A 143 -20.12 -6.00 1.21
CA THR A 143 -21.35 -5.83 2.00
C THR A 143 -21.75 -4.35 2.11
N LEU A 144 -20.79 -3.45 2.30
CA LEU A 144 -20.99 -2.00 2.30
C LEU A 144 -21.48 -1.50 0.93
N MET A 145 -20.92 -2.02 -0.17
CA MET A 145 -21.38 -1.69 -1.53
C MET A 145 -22.82 -2.16 -1.78
N ALA A 146 -23.16 -3.39 -1.37
CA ALA A 146 -24.53 -3.90 -1.51
C ALA A 146 -25.54 -3.07 -0.68
N LEU A 147 -25.19 -2.72 0.56
CA LEU A 147 -26.03 -1.90 1.43
C LEU A 147 -26.19 -0.46 0.90
N GLN A 148 -25.13 0.12 0.32
CA GLN A 148 -25.20 1.41 -0.37
C GLN A 148 -26.16 1.35 -1.57
N GLY A 149 -26.18 0.24 -2.32
CA GLY A 149 -27.14 0.00 -3.39
C GLY A 149 -28.59 -0.02 -2.89
N GLU A 150 -28.87 -0.74 -1.79
CA GLU A 150 -30.20 -0.76 -1.17
C GLU A 150 -30.64 0.63 -0.70
N ILE A 151 -29.75 1.40 -0.06
CA ILE A 151 -30.03 2.78 0.40
C ILE A 151 -30.40 3.66 -0.79
N THR A 152 -29.61 3.64 -1.85
CA THR A 152 -29.83 4.45 -3.06
C THR A 152 -31.17 4.11 -3.72
N ALA A 153 -31.53 2.83 -3.79
CA ALA A 153 -32.81 2.39 -4.34
C ALA A 153 -34.01 2.87 -3.49
N ILE A 154 -33.90 2.82 -2.16
CA ILE A 154 -34.96 3.30 -1.26
C ILE A 154 -35.10 4.83 -1.32
N GLU A 155 -34.00 5.57 -1.40
CA GLU A 155 -34.00 7.02 -1.60
C GLU A 155 -34.70 7.42 -2.90
N GLY A 156 -34.40 6.71 -3.99
CA GLY A 156 -35.09 6.89 -5.27
C GLY A 156 -36.59 6.62 -5.19
N ARG A 157 -37.00 5.55 -4.49
CA ARG A 157 -38.42 5.20 -4.27
C ARG A 157 -39.17 6.24 -3.43
N ILE A 158 -38.56 6.73 -2.35
CA ILE A 158 -39.15 7.79 -1.52
C ILE A 158 -39.33 9.07 -2.34
N THR A 159 -38.31 9.46 -3.10
CA THR A 159 -38.36 10.66 -3.97
C THR A 159 -39.49 10.56 -4.99
N ALA A 160 -39.62 9.41 -5.66
CA ALA A 160 -40.69 9.18 -6.64
C ALA A 160 -42.09 9.26 -6.01
N LEU A 161 -42.28 8.68 -4.82
CA LEU A 161 -43.55 8.72 -4.08
C LEU A 161 -43.89 10.13 -3.58
N GLU A 162 -42.90 10.92 -3.15
CA GLU A 162 -43.09 12.32 -2.74
C GLU A 162 -43.44 13.22 -3.94
N MET A 163 -42.82 12.99 -5.10
CA MET A 163 -43.13 13.72 -6.35
C MET A 163 -44.52 13.40 -6.91
N ALA A 164 -45.03 12.18 -6.71
CA ALA A 164 -46.34 11.76 -7.18
C ALA A 164 -47.53 12.38 -6.41
N GLY A 165 -47.30 12.99 -5.24
CA GLY A 165 -48.28 13.80 -4.50
C GLY A 165 -49.48 13.06 -3.87
N ASN A 166 -49.77 11.82 -4.28
CA ASN A 166 -50.96 11.05 -3.89
C ASN A 166 -50.63 9.75 -3.10
N ALA A 167 -49.43 9.64 -2.52
CA ALA A 167 -49.05 8.46 -1.73
C ALA A 167 -50.00 8.28 -0.53
N PRO A 168 -50.57 7.08 -0.29
CA PRO A 168 -51.48 6.85 0.83
C PRO A 168 -50.85 7.24 2.18
N ALA A 169 -51.65 7.85 3.05
CA ALA A 169 -51.22 8.22 4.39
C ALA A 169 -50.72 6.97 5.14
N GLY A 170 -49.45 6.97 5.53
CA GLY A 170 -48.79 5.84 6.21
C GLY A 170 -47.87 4.99 5.33
N THR A 171 -47.74 5.25 4.03
CA THR A 171 -46.84 4.47 3.13
C THR A 171 -45.39 4.98 3.14
N ILE A 172 -45.18 6.30 3.24
CA ILE A 172 -43.83 6.91 3.17
C ILE A 172 -43.06 6.77 4.49
N GLN A 173 -43.74 6.87 5.64
CA GLN A 173 -43.07 6.85 6.95
C GLN A 173 -42.32 5.53 7.23
N PRO A 174 -42.89 4.34 6.97
CA PRO A 174 -42.14 3.08 7.12
C PRO A 174 -40.91 2.97 6.21
N LEU A 175 -40.94 3.56 5.00
CA LEU A 175 -39.78 3.62 4.11
C LEU A 175 -38.70 4.55 4.65
N LYS A 176 -39.08 5.71 5.21
CA LYS A 176 -38.16 6.64 5.88
C LYS A 176 -37.51 6.00 7.12
N ASP A 177 -38.30 5.29 7.92
CA ASP A 177 -37.80 4.56 9.10
C ASP A 177 -36.86 3.43 8.68
N GLY A 178 -37.20 2.67 7.64
CA GLY A 178 -36.36 1.61 7.06
C GLY A 178 -35.08 2.13 6.40
N LEU A 179 -35.10 3.33 5.82
CA LEU A 179 -33.94 4.03 5.29
C LEU A 179 -33.01 4.48 6.43
N ALA A 180 -33.57 5.08 7.49
CA ALA A 180 -32.82 5.52 8.67
C ALA A 180 -32.14 4.33 9.37
N ALA A 181 -32.83 3.20 9.48
CA ALA A 181 -32.28 1.96 10.02
C ALA A 181 -31.09 1.44 9.20
N ARG A 182 -31.18 1.46 7.86
CA ARG A 182 -30.07 1.04 6.97
C ARG A 182 -28.88 1.98 7.01
N LYS A 183 -29.09 3.30 7.03
CA LYS A 183 -28.00 4.27 7.19
C LYS A 183 -27.28 4.10 8.53
N THR A 184 -28.04 3.82 9.59
CA THR A 184 -27.49 3.48 10.90
C THR A 184 -26.68 2.19 10.86
N ALA A 185 -27.20 1.14 10.21
CA ALA A 185 -26.49 -0.13 10.02
C ALA A 185 -25.19 0.06 9.22
N GLN A 186 -25.21 0.83 8.14
CA GLN A 186 -24.03 1.13 7.31
C GLN A 186 -22.95 1.86 8.11
N THR A 187 -23.35 2.84 8.92
CA THR A 187 -22.45 3.60 9.80
C THR A 187 -21.79 2.68 10.83
N ASN A 188 -22.59 1.81 11.48
CA ASN A 188 -22.09 0.87 12.47
C ASN A 188 -21.16 -0.17 11.86
N LEU A 189 -21.48 -0.68 10.67
CA LEU A 189 -20.67 -1.65 9.93
C LEU A 189 -19.30 -1.05 9.58
N SER A 190 -19.29 0.16 9.00
CA SER A 190 -18.07 0.89 8.66
C SER A 190 -17.18 1.15 9.89
N LYS A 191 -17.80 1.49 11.03
CA LYS A 191 -17.10 1.70 12.30
C LYS A 191 -16.46 0.40 12.79
N SER A 192 -17.21 -0.70 12.82
CA SER A 192 -16.70 -2.01 13.23
C SER A 192 -15.56 -2.51 12.34
N ALA A 193 -15.63 -2.27 11.02
CA ALA A 193 -14.56 -2.61 10.08
C ALA A 193 -13.26 -1.82 10.34
N SER A 194 -13.38 -0.53 10.62
CA SER A 194 -12.25 0.32 11.01
C SER A 194 -11.63 -0.12 12.35
N GLU A 195 -12.46 -0.49 13.33
CA GLU A 195 -12.01 -1.00 14.63
C GLU A 195 -11.29 -2.35 14.50
N LEU A 196 -11.84 -3.28 13.70
CA LEU A 196 -11.20 -4.53 13.33
C LEU A 196 -9.84 -4.26 12.68
N THR A 197 -9.78 -3.44 11.63
CA THR A 197 -8.52 -3.07 10.96
C THR A 197 -7.47 -2.54 11.94
N THR A 198 -7.90 -1.72 12.90
CA THR A 198 -7.03 -1.19 13.94
C THR A 198 -6.52 -2.27 14.90
N GLU A 199 -7.40 -3.13 15.41
CA GLU A 199 -7.03 -4.23 16.29
C GLU A 199 -6.14 -5.28 15.59
N LEU A 200 -6.34 -5.47 14.30
CA LEU A 200 -5.53 -6.35 13.46
C LEU A 200 -4.11 -5.82 13.30
N ARG A 201 -3.97 -4.51 13.03
CA ARG A 201 -2.66 -3.86 12.97
C ARG A 201 -1.87 -4.05 14.27
N LYS A 202 -2.55 -4.04 15.42
CA LYS A 202 -1.92 -4.28 16.74
C LYS A 202 -1.33 -5.68 16.88
N ILE A 203 -1.81 -6.68 16.12
CA ILE A 203 -1.30 -8.06 16.17
C ILE A 203 -0.26 -8.29 15.08
N THR A 204 -0.55 -7.84 13.85
CA THR A 204 0.30 -8.13 12.69
C THR A 204 1.66 -7.43 12.76
N VAL A 205 1.74 -6.21 13.30
CA VAL A 205 3.03 -5.50 13.43
C VAL A 205 3.98 -6.24 14.39
N PRO A 206 3.59 -6.55 15.65
CA PRO A 206 4.43 -7.36 16.53
C PRO A 206 4.79 -8.73 15.96
N ALA A 207 3.88 -9.38 15.23
CA ALA A 207 4.12 -10.65 14.58
C ALA A 207 5.23 -10.56 13.51
N LYS A 208 5.15 -9.55 12.63
CA LYS A 208 6.18 -9.29 11.60
C LYS A 208 7.52 -8.96 12.22
N THR A 209 7.55 -8.11 13.25
CA THR A 209 8.78 -7.81 13.99
C THR A 209 9.38 -9.07 14.62
N THR A 210 8.54 -9.92 15.22
CA THR A 210 8.98 -11.17 15.86
C THR A 210 9.50 -12.18 14.83
N ALA A 211 8.80 -12.34 13.70
CA ALA A 211 9.23 -13.21 12.61
C ALA A 211 10.55 -12.74 12.00
N PHE A 212 10.69 -11.44 11.75
CA PHE A 212 11.93 -10.83 11.26
C PHE A 212 13.07 -11.07 12.24
N GLN A 213 12.87 -10.77 13.53
CA GLN A 213 13.88 -11.00 14.56
C GLN A 213 14.24 -12.48 14.69
N THR A 214 13.25 -13.38 14.58
CA THR A 214 13.50 -14.82 14.61
C THR A 214 14.40 -15.24 13.46
N GLU A 215 14.13 -14.74 12.25
CA GLU A 215 14.93 -15.03 11.06
C GLU A 215 16.36 -14.48 11.18
N LEU A 216 16.53 -13.23 11.63
CA LEU A 216 17.86 -12.63 11.84
C LEU A 216 18.74 -13.42 12.83
N ASN A 217 18.12 -14.06 13.83
CA ASN A 217 18.85 -14.79 14.87
C ASN A 217 19.16 -16.25 14.51
N LYS A 218 18.72 -16.75 13.36
CA LYS A 218 19.07 -18.11 12.91
C LYS A 218 20.52 -18.21 12.47
N SER A 219 21.11 -19.40 12.66
CA SER A 219 22.45 -19.72 12.12
C SER A 219 22.44 -19.91 10.60
N SER A 220 21.34 -20.44 10.04
CA SER A 220 21.10 -20.55 8.60
C SER A 220 19.91 -19.66 8.27
N ARG A 221 20.18 -18.47 7.73
CA ARG A 221 19.16 -17.45 7.42
C ARG A 221 18.59 -17.68 6.04
N ASP A 222 17.28 -17.54 5.93
CA ASP A 222 16.58 -17.48 4.65
C ASP A 222 16.46 -16.01 4.21
N TYR A 223 17.35 -15.58 3.31
CA TYR A 223 17.36 -14.20 2.84
C TYR A 223 16.16 -13.85 1.96
N ASP A 224 15.52 -14.82 1.31
CA ASP A 224 14.29 -14.56 0.55
C ASP A 224 13.12 -14.28 1.51
N ALA A 225 13.01 -15.05 2.59
CA ALA A 225 12.04 -14.79 3.65
C ALA A 225 12.29 -13.44 4.34
N ILE A 226 13.54 -13.09 4.61
CA ILE A 226 13.93 -11.78 5.15
C ILE A 226 13.48 -10.64 4.23
N LEU A 227 13.78 -10.75 2.92
CA LEU A 227 13.40 -9.73 1.94
C LEU A 227 11.88 -9.60 1.81
N MET A 228 11.14 -10.71 1.90
CA MET A 228 9.68 -10.70 1.94
C MET A 228 9.16 -9.95 3.18
N LEU A 229 9.72 -10.23 4.36
CA LEU A 229 9.34 -9.54 5.60
C LEU A 229 9.64 -8.04 5.54
N ILE A 230 10.75 -7.64 4.91
CA ILE A 230 11.09 -6.23 4.65
C ILE A 230 10.06 -5.59 3.71
N ALA A 231 9.71 -6.26 2.60
CA ALA A 231 8.68 -5.79 1.68
C ALA A 231 7.30 -5.65 2.37
N GLU A 232 7.05 -6.44 3.40
CA GLU A 232 5.87 -6.38 4.25
C GLU A 232 5.94 -5.32 5.37
N GLY A 233 7.02 -4.55 5.44
CA GLY A 233 7.19 -3.42 6.36
C GLY A 233 8.05 -3.71 7.60
N ALA A 234 8.79 -4.82 7.64
CA ALA A 234 9.83 -5.00 8.66
C ALA A 234 10.94 -3.96 8.50
N ASP A 235 11.50 -3.51 9.61
CA ASP A 235 12.59 -2.55 9.60
C ASP A 235 13.88 -3.21 9.11
N VAL A 236 14.31 -2.86 7.89
CA VAL A 236 15.55 -3.36 7.27
C VAL A 236 16.79 -3.08 8.11
N ASN A 237 16.76 -2.08 8.99
CA ASN A 237 17.88 -1.68 9.82
C ASN A 237 17.85 -2.31 11.22
N ALA A 238 16.86 -3.16 11.52
CA ALA A 238 16.78 -3.80 12.82
C ALA A 238 18.02 -4.68 13.08
N LYS A 239 18.41 -4.73 14.36
CA LYS A 239 19.57 -5.50 14.82
C LYS A 239 19.15 -6.86 15.39
N ASP A 240 19.92 -7.88 15.08
CA ASP A 240 19.85 -9.18 15.74
C ASP A 240 20.22 -9.08 17.23
N ASN A 241 20.12 -10.18 17.97
CA ASN A 241 20.42 -10.19 19.41
C ASN A 241 21.90 -9.95 19.72
N SER A 242 22.78 -10.08 18.71
CA SER A 242 24.19 -9.74 18.85
C SER A 242 24.46 -8.26 18.58
N GLY A 243 23.53 -7.53 17.96
CA GLY A 243 23.69 -6.13 17.59
C GLY A 243 24.06 -5.90 16.12
N ARG A 244 23.84 -6.88 15.24
CA ARG A 244 24.17 -6.85 13.80
C ARG A 244 22.93 -6.59 12.96
N THR A 245 23.04 -5.75 11.93
CA THR A 245 21.96 -5.53 10.96
C THR A 245 21.88 -6.68 9.96
N VAL A 246 20.77 -6.78 9.24
CA VAL A 246 20.61 -7.78 8.16
C VAL A 246 21.69 -7.66 7.08
N LEU A 247 22.16 -6.45 6.77
CA LEU A 247 23.24 -6.23 5.82
C LEU A 247 24.55 -6.85 6.32
N MET A 248 24.90 -6.64 7.60
CA MET A 248 26.09 -7.26 8.20
C MET A 248 26.00 -8.79 8.21
N LEU A 249 24.82 -9.33 8.53
CA LEU A 249 24.58 -10.77 8.52
C LEU A 249 24.79 -11.34 7.11
N ALA A 250 24.27 -10.67 6.08
CA ALA A 250 24.46 -11.08 4.69
C ALA A 250 25.94 -11.04 4.27
N VAL A 251 26.71 -10.07 4.78
CA VAL A 251 28.16 -10.01 4.59
C VAL A 251 28.86 -11.18 5.27
N ILE A 252 28.56 -11.45 6.55
CA ILE A 252 29.16 -12.57 7.32
C ILE A 252 28.87 -13.91 6.63
N ASP A 253 27.66 -14.08 6.11
CA ASP A 253 27.22 -15.30 5.42
C ASP A 253 27.67 -15.36 3.94
N GLY A 254 28.37 -14.32 3.44
CA GLY A 254 28.89 -14.24 2.07
C GLY A 254 27.81 -14.15 0.97
N GLN A 255 26.58 -13.73 1.31
CA GLN A 255 25.41 -13.79 0.43
C GLN A 255 25.32 -12.56 -0.49
N ILE A 256 26.16 -12.52 -1.54
CA ILE A 256 26.22 -11.40 -2.48
C ILE A 256 24.88 -11.08 -3.15
N ALA A 257 24.05 -12.09 -3.45
CA ALA A 257 22.73 -11.89 -4.04
C ALA A 257 21.80 -11.14 -3.06
N ALA A 258 21.79 -11.55 -1.79
CA ALA A 258 21.03 -10.88 -0.74
C ALA A 258 21.53 -9.46 -0.51
N ILE A 259 22.85 -9.23 -0.50
CA ILE A 259 23.43 -7.89 -0.38
C ILE A 259 22.96 -6.99 -1.51
N ASN A 260 23.06 -7.45 -2.76
CA ASN A 260 22.61 -6.67 -3.91
C ASN A 260 21.11 -6.35 -3.91
N ALA A 261 20.29 -7.21 -3.29
CA ALA A 261 18.86 -6.95 -3.09
C ALA A 261 18.63 -5.95 -1.95
N LEU A 262 19.28 -6.15 -0.81
CA LEU A 262 19.20 -5.28 0.37
C LEU A 262 19.63 -3.85 0.05
N LEU A 263 20.72 -3.65 -0.69
CA LEU A 263 21.22 -2.33 -1.08
C LEU A 263 20.25 -1.54 -1.99
N LYS A 264 19.20 -2.18 -2.52
CA LYS A 264 18.14 -1.53 -3.29
C LYS A 264 16.91 -1.20 -2.45
N VAL A 265 16.85 -1.63 -1.20
CA VAL A 265 15.73 -1.37 -0.29
C VAL A 265 15.76 0.09 0.15
N SER A 266 14.64 0.79 -0.02
CA SER A 266 14.50 2.17 0.43
C SER A 266 14.73 2.30 1.94
N GLY A 267 15.57 3.25 2.34
CA GLY A 267 15.86 3.52 3.76
C GLY A 267 16.90 2.59 4.39
N ILE A 268 17.57 1.73 3.61
CA ILE A 268 18.70 0.95 4.13
C ILE A 268 19.85 1.85 4.58
N MET A 269 20.39 1.59 5.77
CA MET A 269 21.54 2.32 6.34
C MET A 269 22.78 1.44 6.28
N VAL A 270 23.77 1.84 5.47
CA VAL A 270 24.98 1.04 5.20
C VAL A 270 26.11 1.23 6.22
N ASN A 271 26.06 2.30 7.01
CA ASN A 271 27.11 2.67 7.97
C ASN A 271 26.77 2.34 9.43
N ILE A 272 25.72 1.53 9.68
CA ILE A 272 25.40 1.14 11.06
C ILE A 272 26.60 0.37 11.64
N GLU A 273 26.92 0.66 12.90
CA GLU A 273 27.95 -0.03 13.66
C GLU A 273 27.41 -1.27 14.37
N GLY A 274 28.16 -2.37 14.26
CA GLY A 274 27.90 -3.64 14.94
C GLY A 274 28.56 -3.72 16.32
N PRO A 275 28.72 -4.94 16.87
CA PRO A 275 29.10 -5.14 18.28
C PRO A 275 30.51 -4.64 18.63
N ASN A 276 31.41 -4.62 17.65
CA ASN A 276 32.78 -4.12 17.79
C ASN A 276 32.97 -2.78 17.06
N GLY A 277 31.91 -2.04 16.76
CA GLY A 277 32.00 -0.85 15.90
C GLY A 277 32.22 -1.19 14.43
N ASP A 278 32.26 -2.48 14.05
CA ASP A 278 32.42 -2.88 12.66
C ASP A 278 31.15 -2.56 11.85
N THR A 279 31.33 -1.88 10.73
CA THR A 279 30.32 -1.69 9.69
C THR A 279 30.31 -2.89 8.72
N ALA A 280 29.34 -2.96 7.82
CA ALA A 280 29.31 -3.98 6.77
C ALA A 280 30.60 -3.98 5.91
N LEU A 281 31.19 -2.80 5.66
CA LEU A 281 32.44 -2.65 4.91
C LEU A 281 33.65 -3.22 5.68
N HIS A 282 33.72 -3.02 6.99
CA HIS A 282 34.75 -3.63 7.83
C HIS A 282 34.71 -5.17 7.76
N LEU A 283 33.51 -5.74 7.91
CA LEU A 283 33.30 -7.19 7.86
C LEU A 283 33.71 -7.75 6.48
N ALA A 284 33.33 -7.07 5.39
CA ALA A 284 33.70 -7.49 4.05
C ALA A 284 35.22 -7.42 3.81
N ALA A 285 35.88 -6.38 4.32
CA ALA A 285 37.32 -6.23 4.27
C ALA A 285 38.08 -7.23 5.14
N LEU A 286 37.50 -7.69 6.25
CA LEU A 286 38.09 -8.70 7.13
C LEU A 286 38.03 -10.12 6.54
N SER A 287 37.03 -10.40 5.71
CA SER A 287 36.71 -11.74 5.18
C SER A 287 37.15 -12.00 3.73
N ASP A 288 37.97 -11.13 3.13
CA ASP A 288 38.40 -11.19 1.71
C ASP A 288 37.24 -11.18 0.70
N TYR A 289 36.14 -10.52 1.02
CA TYR A 289 34.97 -10.46 0.14
C TYR A 289 35.04 -9.29 -0.83
N THR A 290 35.99 -9.37 -1.77
CA THR A 290 36.23 -8.31 -2.78
C THR A 290 34.97 -7.92 -3.56
N ALA A 291 34.13 -8.88 -3.96
CA ALA A 291 32.88 -8.56 -4.67
C ALA A 291 31.88 -7.78 -3.81
N ILE A 292 31.83 -8.08 -2.51
CA ILE A 292 30.97 -7.40 -1.54
C ILE A 292 31.50 -5.99 -1.27
N VAL A 293 32.82 -5.83 -1.07
CA VAL A 293 33.45 -4.50 -0.95
C VAL A 293 33.10 -3.63 -2.15
N ASN A 294 33.28 -4.15 -3.37
CA ASN A 294 32.94 -3.41 -4.59
C ASN A 294 31.45 -3.08 -4.73
N ALA A 295 30.56 -3.89 -4.15
CA ALA A 295 29.13 -3.57 -4.12
C ALA A 295 28.84 -2.44 -3.12
N LEU A 296 29.41 -2.49 -1.92
CA LEU A 296 29.25 -1.48 -0.87
C LEU A 296 29.84 -0.11 -1.27
N LEU A 297 31.00 -0.09 -1.91
CA LEU A 297 31.66 1.16 -2.35
C LEU A 297 30.90 1.91 -3.45
N LYS A 298 29.90 1.29 -4.09
CA LYS A 298 29.04 1.93 -5.09
C LYS A 298 27.79 2.58 -4.48
N VAL A 299 27.59 2.44 -3.18
CA VAL A 299 26.39 2.97 -2.50
C VAL A 299 26.62 4.41 -2.10
N ASP A 300 25.69 5.28 -2.47
CA ASP A 300 25.72 6.69 -2.05
C ASP A 300 25.72 6.80 -0.52
N GLY A 301 26.63 7.63 0.01
CA GLY A 301 26.75 7.86 1.44
C GLY A 301 27.47 6.76 2.23
N ILE A 302 28.12 5.79 1.56
CA ILE A 302 29.03 4.85 2.24
C ILE A 302 30.17 5.61 2.92
N ASP A 303 30.41 5.33 4.20
CA ASP A 303 31.57 5.87 4.92
C ASP A 303 32.74 4.89 4.81
N VAL A 304 33.64 5.16 3.86
CA VAL A 304 34.84 4.34 3.61
C VAL A 304 35.89 4.46 4.72
N ASN A 305 35.84 5.55 5.50
CA ASN A 305 36.81 5.90 6.53
C ASN A 305 36.32 5.63 7.95
N ALA A 306 35.13 5.04 8.10
CA ALA A 306 34.58 4.62 9.38
C ALA A 306 35.63 3.84 10.17
N LYS A 307 35.68 4.07 11.49
CA LYS A 307 36.61 3.40 12.39
C LYS A 307 35.85 2.50 13.35
N ASN A 308 36.24 1.24 13.42
CA ASN A 308 35.69 0.32 14.41
C ASN A 308 36.22 0.62 15.83
N ASN A 309 35.83 -0.18 16.83
CA ASN A 309 36.23 0.01 18.23
C ASN A 309 37.74 -0.12 18.47
N GLN A 310 38.51 -0.60 17.51
CA GLN A 310 39.98 -0.68 17.55
C GLN A 310 40.63 0.47 16.77
N GLY A 311 39.83 1.39 16.24
CA GLY A 311 40.26 2.50 15.40
C GLY A 311 40.63 2.07 13.98
N ASN A 312 40.42 0.81 13.62
CA ASN A 312 40.77 0.31 12.29
C ASN A 312 39.71 0.76 11.29
N THR A 313 40.16 1.23 10.12
CA THR A 313 39.32 1.40 8.92
C THR A 313 39.34 0.11 8.10
N ALA A 314 38.45 -0.01 7.11
CA ALA A 314 38.47 -1.13 6.15
C ALA A 314 39.84 -1.28 5.45
N LEU A 315 40.52 -0.16 5.13
CA LEU A 315 41.85 -0.18 4.52
C LEU A 315 42.91 -0.75 5.47
N ILE A 316 42.85 -0.39 6.76
CA ILE A 316 43.74 -0.95 7.78
C ILE A 316 43.52 -2.47 7.91
N LEU A 317 42.26 -2.93 7.91
CA LEU A 317 41.95 -4.37 7.97
C LEU A 317 42.46 -5.14 6.74
N ALA A 318 42.23 -4.62 5.54
CA ALA A 318 42.71 -5.22 4.30
C ALA A 318 44.25 -5.28 4.26
N ALA A 319 44.91 -4.20 4.69
CA ALA A 319 46.36 -4.11 4.77
C ALA A 319 46.96 -5.08 5.79
N SER A 320 46.32 -5.27 6.95
CA SER A 320 46.79 -6.23 7.95
C SER A 320 46.66 -7.68 7.49
N ASN A 321 45.61 -8.02 6.74
CA ASN A 321 45.33 -9.39 6.33
C ASN A 321 45.92 -9.77 4.96
N GLY A 322 46.46 -8.81 4.20
CA GLY A 322 47.10 -9.09 2.91
C GLY A 322 46.14 -9.14 1.72
N TYR A 323 44.93 -8.58 1.85
CA TYR A 323 43.91 -8.60 0.79
C TYR A 323 44.12 -7.45 -0.20
N ILE A 324 45.04 -7.65 -1.15
CA ILE A 324 45.45 -6.63 -2.13
C ILE A 324 44.29 -6.08 -2.97
N ALA A 325 43.38 -6.94 -3.46
CA ALA A 325 42.28 -6.50 -4.31
C ALA A 325 41.32 -5.55 -3.57
N ILE A 326 41.12 -5.77 -2.27
CA ILE A 326 40.33 -4.90 -1.41
C ILE A 326 41.07 -3.59 -1.14
N ALA A 327 42.37 -3.66 -0.81
CA ALA A 327 43.18 -2.45 -0.59
C ALA A 327 43.19 -1.55 -1.83
N GLU A 328 43.39 -2.11 -3.03
CA GLU A 328 43.34 -1.36 -4.29
C GLU A 328 41.95 -0.79 -4.60
N ALA A 329 40.87 -1.50 -4.25
CA ALA A 329 39.52 -0.98 -4.42
C ALA A 329 39.25 0.23 -3.52
N LEU A 330 39.69 0.16 -2.26
CA LEU A 330 39.54 1.25 -1.28
C LEU A 330 40.40 2.47 -1.64
N LEU A 331 41.63 2.26 -2.11
CA LEU A 331 42.55 3.34 -2.50
C LEU A 331 42.12 4.12 -3.74
N LYS A 332 41.11 3.63 -4.48
CA LYS A 332 40.54 4.33 -5.65
C LYS A 332 39.38 5.27 -5.28
N VAL A 333 38.98 5.31 -4.01
CA VAL A 333 37.91 6.21 -3.55
C VAL A 333 38.50 7.59 -3.28
N ASP A 334 37.91 8.64 -3.86
CA ASP A 334 38.48 10.00 -3.87
C ASP A 334 38.79 10.55 -2.46
N ASP A 335 37.90 10.32 -1.48
CA ASP A 335 38.04 10.84 -0.11
C ASP A 335 38.69 9.83 0.87
N ILE A 336 39.49 8.87 0.38
CA ILE A 336 40.10 7.85 1.24
C ILE A 336 41.15 8.46 2.19
N GLU A 337 41.00 8.23 3.50
CA GLU A 337 41.99 8.60 4.52
C GLU A 337 43.12 7.56 4.59
N VAL A 338 44.04 7.59 3.62
CA VAL A 338 45.15 6.61 3.52
C VAL A 338 46.04 6.58 4.77
N ASN A 339 46.14 7.71 5.48
CA ASN A 339 46.98 7.88 6.68
C ASN A 339 46.23 7.65 8.00
N ALA A 340 45.00 7.14 7.97
CA ALA A 340 44.22 6.88 9.19
C ALA A 340 45.00 5.99 10.17
N LYS A 341 44.94 6.34 11.46
CA LYS A 341 45.57 5.60 12.56
C LYS A 341 44.55 4.78 13.33
N SER A 342 44.91 3.54 13.65
CA SER A 342 44.23 2.71 14.64
C SER A 342 44.41 3.27 16.06
N LYS A 343 43.73 2.69 17.05
CA LYS A 343 43.92 3.05 18.47
C LYS A 343 45.35 2.78 18.95
N GLY A 344 46.02 1.78 18.38
CA GLY A 344 47.45 1.53 18.63
C GLY A 344 48.37 2.53 17.93
N GLY A 345 47.84 3.47 17.15
CA GLY A 345 48.62 4.45 16.40
C GLY A 345 49.12 3.94 15.04
N ASN A 346 48.92 2.67 14.69
CA ASN A 346 49.39 2.14 13.41
C ASN A 346 48.50 2.57 12.23
N THR A 347 49.12 2.91 11.10
CA THR A 347 48.42 3.11 9.82
C THR A 347 48.37 1.81 9.00
N ALA A 348 47.64 1.82 7.88
CA ALA A 348 47.64 0.70 6.93
C ALA A 348 49.06 0.32 6.46
N LEU A 349 49.92 1.32 6.24
CA LEU A 349 51.31 1.11 5.83
C LEU A 349 52.12 0.39 6.92
N HIS A 350 51.96 0.76 8.19
CA HIS A 350 52.63 0.08 9.30
C HIS A 350 52.28 -1.41 9.34
N LEU A 351 50.99 -1.75 9.23
CA LEU A 351 50.53 -3.14 9.30
C LEU A 351 50.92 -3.93 8.05
N ALA A 352 50.82 -3.36 6.86
CA ALA A 352 51.27 -4.00 5.62
C ALA A 352 52.76 -4.35 5.67
N VAL A 353 53.58 -3.46 6.23
CA VAL A 353 55.02 -3.70 6.42
C VAL A 353 55.27 -4.75 7.49
N PHE A 354 54.61 -4.65 8.65
CA PHE A 354 54.77 -5.60 9.76
C PHE A 354 54.52 -7.05 9.34
N TRP A 355 53.48 -7.26 8.53
CA TRP A 355 53.12 -8.58 8.01
C TRP A 355 53.83 -8.96 6.70
N GLY A 356 54.64 -8.06 6.13
CA GLY A 356 55.44 -8.35 4.92
C GLY A 356 54.63 -8.39 3.61
N HIS A 357 53.49 -7.71 3.54
CA HIS A 357 52.58 -7.68 2.39
C HIS A 357 53.07 -6.71 1.30
N THR A 358 54.15 -7.06 0.61
CA THR A 358 54.86 -6.20 -0.36
C THR A 358 53.95 -5.55 -1.42
N ALA A 359 52.97 -6.28 -1.94
CA ALA A 359 52.04 -5.74 -2.94
C ALA A 359 51.20 -4.57 -2.39
N ILE A 360 50.71 -4.70 -1.15
CA ILE A 360 49.94 -3.65 -0.48
C ILE A 360 50.84 -2.49 -0.11
N VAL A 361 52.07 -2.75 0.35
CA VAL A 361 53.07 -1.69 0.60
C VAL A 361 53.24 -0.84 -0.67
N ASN A 362 53.45 -1.47 -1.82
CA ASN A 362 53.60 -0.75 -3.09
C ASN A 362 52.34 0.02 -3.49
N ALA A 363 51.15 -0.56 -3.30
CA ALA A 363 49.89 0.12 -3.58
C ALA A 363 49.72 1.38 -2.70
N LEU A 364 49.95 1.27 -1.38
CA LEU A 364 49.89 2.38 -0.44
C LEU A 364 50.92 3.47 -0.76
N LEU A 365 52.15 3.10 -1.10
CA LEU A 365 53.21 4.04 -1.47
C LEU A 365 52.94 4.80 -2.78
N ASN A 366 52.01 4.32 -3.59
CA ASN A 366 51.56 4.97 -4.82
C ASN A 366 50.22 5.69 -4.65
N ALA A 367 49.60 5.63 -3.47
CA ALA A 367 48.37 6.36 -3.19
C ALA A 367 48.64 7.86 -3.01
N ASP A 368 47.71 8.69 -3.47
CA ASP A 368 47.79 10.13 -3.29
C ASP A 368 47.72 10.49 -1.80
N GLY A 369 48.54 11.47 -1.39
CA GLY A 369 48.57 11.95 -0.01
C GLY A 369 49.25 11.02 1.00
N ILE A 370 49.89 9.92 0.59
CA ILE A 370 50.57 9.01 1.52
C ILE A 370 51.70 9.72 2.32
N GLU A 371 51.65 9.59 3.64
CA GLU A 371 52.69 10.07 4.55
C GLU A 371 53.53 8.88 5.08
N VAL A 372 54.75 8.75 4.57
CA VAL A 372 55.61 7.58 4.85
C VAL A 372 56.35 7.62 6.19
N ASN A 373 56.38 8.79 6.85
CA ASN A 373 57.15 9.06 8.07
C ASN A 373 56.27 9.17 9.33
N ILE A 374 55.01 8.71 9.26
CA ILE A 374 54.14 8.67 10.43
C ILE A 374 54.75 7.74 11.48
N MET A 375 54.78 8.18 12.74
CA MET A 375 55.09 7.32 13.87
C MET A 375 53.84 6.56 14.33
N GLY A 376 53.93 5.23 14.25
CA GLY A 376 52.91 4.28 14.67
C GLY A 376 53.00 3.92 16.15
N ASP A 377 52.63 2.68 16.46
CA ASP A 377 52.79 2.12 17.80
C ASP A 377 54.27 2.09 18.18
N THR A 378 54.57 2.23 19.48
CA THR A 378 55.94 2.25 20.02
C THR A 378 56.87 3.31 19.42
N ASN A 379 56.32 4.39 18.83
CA ASN A 379 57.06 5.44 18.12
C ASN A 379 57.94 4.93 16.96
N LYS A 380 57.50 3.85 16.29
CA LYS A 380 58.20 3.31 15.11
C LYS A 380 57.58 3.84 13.83
N THR A 381 58.42 4.20 12.87
CA THR A 381 58.01 4.42 11.48
C THR A 381 57.82 3.09 10.74
N ALA A 382 57.21 3.12 9.56
CA ALA A 382 57.16 1.96 8.68
C ALA A 382 58.58 1.43 8.33
N LEU A 383 59.58 2.31 8.20
CA LEU A 383 60.96 1.90 7.93
C LEU A 383 61.61 1.21 9.15
N ASP A 384 61.33 1.65 10.37
CA ASP A 384 61.80 0.98 11.59
C ASP A 384 61.24 -0.44 11.69
N ILE A 385 59.96 -0.62 11.36
CA ILE A 385 59.32 -1.93 11.32
C ILE A 385 60.00 -2.80 10.25
N ALA A 386 60.20 -2.29 9.03
CA ALA A 386 60.83 -3.03 7.93
C ALA A 386 62.25 -3.50 8.28
N ASN A 387 63.04 -2.66 8.96
CA ASN A 387 64.40 -3.00 9.41
C ASN A 387 64.40 -4.14 10.44
N GLY A 388 63.37 -4.21 11.29
CA GLY A 388 63.19 -5.23 12.32
C GLY A 388 62.61 -6.56 11.83
N LEU A 389 62.18 -6.66 10.57
CA LEU A 389 61.72 -7.93 9.99
C LEU A 389 62.86 -8.96 10.00
N SER A 390 62.52 -10.23 10.24
CA SER A 390 63.45 -11.34 10.02
C SER A 390 63.89 -11.37 8.55
N ASP A 391 65.09 -11.88 8.28
CA ASP A 391 65.60 -12.00 6.90
C ASP A 391 64.66 -12.87 6.07
N SER A 392 63.79 -12.18 5.33
CA SER A 392 62.80 -12.72 4.43
C SER A 392 63.05 -12.14 3.05
N SER A 393 62.63 -12.86 2.00
CA SER A 393 62.69 -12.37 0.61
C SER A 393 62.05 -10.99 0.42
N ASN A 394 61.11 -10.64 1.29
CA ASN A 394 60.30 -9.42 1.17
C ASN A 394 60.96 -8.20 1.85
N LYS A 395 61.82 -8.42 2.86
CA LYS A 395 62.44 -7.34 3.66
C LYS A 395 63.17 -6.32 2.79
N THR A 396 64.08 -6.78 1.94
CA THR A 396 64.89 -5.90 1.07
C THR A 396 64.02 -5.10 0.10
N ALA A 397 62.99 -5.75 -0.47
CA ALA A 397 62.07 -5.08 -1.40
C ALA A 397 61.27 -3.97 -0.70
N ILE A 398 60.73 -4.25 0.50
CA ILE A 398 59.96 -3.28 1.29
C ILE A 398 60.84 -2.09 1.72
N ILE A 399 62.05 -2.35 2.25
CA ILE A 399 63.00 -1.28 2.65
C ILE A 399 63.33 -0.40 1.44
N THR A 400 63.59 -1.01 0.29
CA THR A 400 63.92 -0.28 -0.95
C THR A 400 62.75 0.60 -1.39
N ALA A 401 61.53 0.07 -1.39
CA ALA A 401 60.32 0.81 -1.77
C ALA A 401 60.07 2.01 -0.83
N LEU A 402 60.18 1.78 0.49
CA LEU A 402 60.03 2.83 1.51
C LEU A 402 61.07 3.95 1.33
N LYS A 403 62.36 3.60 1.20
CA LYS A 403 63.43 4.58 1.00
C LYS A 403 63.28 5.37 -0.30
N THR A 404 62.79 4.75 -1.36
CA THR A 404 62.51 5.42 -2.64
C THR A 404 61.45 6.53 -2.49
N LYS A 405 60.55 6.39 -1.52
CA LYS A 405 59.53 7.40 -1.19
C LYS A 405 59.95 8.34 -0.06
N GLY A 406 61.23 8.34 0.33
CA GLY A 406 61.77 9.23 1.36
C GLY A 406 61.41 8.82 2.79
N ALA A 407 61.09 7.54 3.03
CA ALA A 407 60.89 7.05 4.39
C ALA A 407 62.20 7.11 5.19
N LYS A 408 62.09 7.57 6.43
CA LYS A 408 63.17 7.70 7.41
C LYS A 408 62.81 6.90 8.65
N THR A 409 63.83 6.45 9.37
CA THR A 409 63.70 5.87 10.71
C THR A 409 63.33 6.95 11.72
N ALA A 410 62.73 6.55 12.85
CA ALA A 410 62.45 7.49 13.95
C ALA A 410 63.74 8.17 14.47
N ALA A 411 64.86 7.46 14.44
CA ALA A 411 66.16 8.02 14.83
C ALA A 411 66.63 9.14 13.88
N GLU A 412 66.50 8.94 12.58
CA GLU A 412 66.82 9.95 11.56
C GLU A 412 65.92 11.18 11.71
N LEU A 413 64.61 11.00 11.90
CA LEU A 413 63.65 12.10 12.08
C LEU A 413 63.93 12.94 13.34
N ASN A 414 64.41 12.33 14.43
CA ASN A 414 64.74 13.04 15.66
C ASN A 414 66.10 13.76 15.61
N SER A 415 66.90 13.52 14.57
CA SER A 415 68.23 14.10 14.39
C SER A 415 68.26 15.31 13.44
N GLU A 416 67.13 15.60 12.80
CA GLU A 416 66.88 16.76 11.94
C GLU A 416 66.20 17.88 12.73
#